data_AF-A0A0W0WKV9-F1
#
_entry.id   AF-A0A0W0WKV9-F1
#
_cell.length_a   1.000
_cell.length_b   1.000
_cell.length_c   1.000
_cell.angle_alpha   90.00
_cell.angle_beta   90.00
_cell.angle_gamma   90.00
#
_symmetry.space_group_name_H-M   'P 1'
#
loop_
_entity.id
_entity.type
_entity.pdbx_description
1 polymer ?
#
loop_
_entity_poly.entity_id
_entity_poly.type
_entity_poly.pdbx_seq_one_letter_code
_entity_poly.pdbx_strand_id
1 'polypeptide(L)'
;MRGGLGGVFSTGMNQLQSTLERKYRIRAESTVWYKVDQLTKYIVKNYGTKELPGPIILAGHSLGANEQIKVAKNLAKVNIPVELLITIDAVSPLEVPSNVRHVLNIYKPSFVPMFSGLRVKAVDPRRTTIENINVDRFKRVAVNHFTIDKNEEVQDLMVNRSLAAISNSEKQYLN
;
A
#
# COMPACT_ATOMS: atom_id res chain seq x y z
N MET A 1 5.99 3.18 0.21
CA MET A 1 6.28 4.51 0.78
C MET A 1 6.54 4.39 2.27
N ARG A 2 7.69 4.91 2.70
CA ARG A 2 8.19 4.83 4.07
C ARG A 2 7.66 5.98 4.94
N GLY A 3 7.28 5.67 6.19
CA GLY A 3 6.67 6.59 7.15
C GLY A 3 7.68 7.45 7.94
N GLY A 4 7.33 7.81 9.19
CA GLY A 4 8.00 8.83 10.02
C GLY A 4 9.53 8.78 10.12
N LEU A 5 10.12 9.91 10.53
CA LEU A 5 11.58 10.15 10.58
C LEU A 5 12.30 9.77 9.27
N GLY A 6 11.80 10.25 8.12
CA GLY A 6 12.41 9.95 6.81
C GLY A 6 12.42 8.47 6.41
N GLY A 7 11.59 7.64 7.06
CA GLY A 7 11.45 6.24 6.74
C GLY A 7 12.44 5.31 7.44
N VAL A 8 13.15 5.78 8.48
CA VAL A 8 14.14 4.99 9.24
C VAL A 8 13.53 3.71 9.81
N PHE A 9 12.29 3.76 10.28
CA PHE A 9 11.60 2.60 10.83
C PHE A 9 10.79 1.79 9.82
N SER A 10 10.68 2.24 8.57
CA SER A 10 9.82 1.58 7.56
C SER A 10 10.63 0.78 6.54
N THR A 11 11.70 0.12 6.98
CA THR A 11 12.59 -0.63 6.08
C THR A 11 11.93 -1.88 5.48
N GLY A 12 10.79 -2.33 6.02
CA GLY A 12 9.97 -3.37 5.41
C GLY A 12 9.42 -2.96 4.03
N MET A 13 9.30 -1.67 3.74
CA MET A 13 8.96 -1.21 2.37
C MET A 13 10.13 -1.41 1.39
N ASN A 14 11.38 -1.29 1.86
CA ASN A 14 12.55 -1.62 1.06
C ASN A 14 12.65 -3.14 0.85
N GLN A 15 12.31 -3.93 1.88
CA GLN A 15 12.24 -5.38 1.78
C GLN A 15 11.17 -5.83 0.76
N LEU A 16 9.98 -5.22 0.79
CA LEU A 16 8.92 -5.50 -0.18
C LEU A 16 9.38 -5.18 -1.60
N GLN A 17 9.91 -3.97 -1.83
CA GLN A 17 10.50 -3.60 -3.13
C GLN A 17 11.52 -4.65 -3.57
N SER A 18 12.49 -4.92 -2.70
CA SER A 18 13.59 -5.82 -3.00
C SER A 18 13.12 -7.23 -3.31
N THR A 19 12.06 -7.71 -2.66
CA THR A 19 11.50 -9.04 -2.89
C THR A 19 10.82 -9.09 -4.26
N LEU A 20 9.97 -8.09 -4.57
CA LEU A 20 9.31 -7.98 -5.88
C LEU A 20 10.32 -7.90 -7.03
N GLU A 21 11.36 -7.08 -6.89
CA GLU A 21 12.38 -6.90 -7.93
C GLU A 21 13.27 -8.13 -8.11
N ARG A 22 13.83 -8.67 -7.01
CA ARG A 22 14.84 -9.75 -7.12
C ARG A 22 14.22 -11.10 -7.37
N LYS A 23 13.09 -11.42 -6.72
CA LYS A 23 12.46 -12.74 -6.79
C LYS A 23 11.46 -12.85 -7.93
N TYR A 24 10.71 -11.77 -8.21
CA TYR A 24 9.61 -11.80 -9.17
C TYR A 24 9.84 -10.94 -10.41
N ARG A 25 10.97 -10.22 -10.49
CA ARG A 25 11.30 -9.32 -11.62
C ARG A 25 10.23 -8.25 -11.87
N ILE A 26 9.50 -7.87 -10.82
CA ILE A 26 8.50 -6.79 -10.84
C ILE A 26 9.21 -5.52 -10.39
N ARG A 27 9.18 -4.49 -11.24
CA ARG A 27 9.67 -3.15 -10.89
C ARG A 27 8.85 -2.59 -9.74
N ALA A 28 9.53 -2.12 -8.69
CA ALA A 28 8.91 -1.45 -7.55
C ALA A 28 9.79 -0.28 -7.10
N GLU A 29 9.23 0.72 -6.41
CA GLU A 29 10.02 1.84 -5.90
C GLU A 29 9.62 2.21 -4.46
N SER A 30 10.58 2.17 -3.54
CA SER A 30 10.42 2.60 -2.16
C SER A 30 10.83 4.05 -1.98
N THR A 31 9.84 4.94 -2.00
CA THR A 31 9.99 6.36 -1.66
C THR A 31 9.58 6.66 -0.21
N VAL A 32 9.61 7.93 0.19
CA VAL A 32 9.30 8.45 1.54
C VAL A 32 8.05 9.31 1.52
N TRP A 33 7.35 9.40 2.67
CA TRP A 33 6.04 10.04 2.79
C TRP A 33 5.97 11.48 2.26
N TYR A 34 6.97 12.31 2.52
CA TYR A 34 7.00 13.70 2.08
C TYR A 34 7.21 13.88 0.56
N LYS A 35 7.41 12.79 -0.21
CA LYS A 35 7.48 12.79 -1.68
C LYS A 35 6.13 12.50 -2.36
N VAL A 36 5.02 12.58 -1.62
CA VAL A 36 3.65 12.34 -2.14
C VAL A 36 3.36 13.07 -3.44
N ASP A 37 3.73 14.35 -3.56
CA ASP A 37 3.47 15.16 -4.76
C ASP A 37 4.35 14.74 -5.94
N GLN A 38 5.63 14.45 -5.67
CA GLN A 38 6.55 13.96 -6.69
C GLN A 38 6.09 12.61 -7.24
N LEU A 39 5.70 11.68 -6.36
CA LEU A 39 5.20 10.36 -6.76
C LEU A 39 3.90 10.50 -7.56
N THR A 40 2.97 11.34 -7.11
CA THR A 40 1.72 11.60 -7.84
C THR A 40 2.02 12.10 -9.26
N LYS A 41 2.86 13.14 -9.40
CA LYS A 41 3.23 13.70 -10.71
C LYS A 41 3.90 12.66 -11.61
N TYR A 42 4.77 11.81 -11.05
CA TYR A 42 5.43 10.75 -11.80
C TYR A 42 4.42 9.72 -12.32
N ILE A 43 3.48 9.26 -11.49
CA ILE A 43 2.46 8.29 -11.93
C ILE A 43 1.58 8.91 -13.01
N VAL A 44 1.05 10.12 -12.79
CA VAL A 44 0.20 10.82 -13.78
C VAL A 44 0.90 10.99 -15.12
N LYS A 45 2.20 11.31 -15.12
CA LYS A 45 2.97 11.50 -16.34
C LYS A 45 3.21 10.20 -17.11
N ASN A 46 3.42 9.09 -16.41
CA ASN A 46 3.95 7.86 -17.01
C ASN A 46 2.92 6.72 -17.10
N TYR A 47 1.75 6.86 -16.50
CA TYR A 47 0.70 5.84 -16.54
C TYR A 47 0.34 5.46 -17.98
N GLY A 48 0.32 4.16 -18.28
CA GLY A 48 0.02 3.63 -19.62
C GLY A 48 1.17 3.73 -20.62
N THR A 49 2.34 4.26 -20.22
CA THR A 49 3.55 4.26 -21.04
C THR A 49 4.40 3.02 -20.77
N LYS A 50 5.46 2.79 -21.57
CA LYS A 50 6.44 1.73 -21.31
C LYS A 50 7.18 1.87 -19.96
N GLU A 51 7.18 3.07 -19.38
CA GLU A 51 7.79 3.32 -18.06
C GLU A 51 6.90 2.78 -16.91
N LEU A 52 5.57 2.82 -17.07
CA LEU A 52 4.61 2.23 -16.14
C LEU A 52 3.55 1.41 -16.90
N PRO A 53 3.93 0.22 -17.40
CA PRO A 53 3.08 -0.57 -18.31
C PRO A 53 1.99 -1.39 -17.60
N GLY A 54 2.03 -1.46 -16.26
CA GLY A 54 1.17 -2.33 -15.46
C GLY A 54 0.15 -1.59 -14.59
N PRO A 55 -0.68 -2.35 -13.86
CA PRO A 55 -1.59 -1.77 -12.88
C PRO A 55 -0.85 -0.97 -11.81
N ILE A 56 -1.49 0.08 -11.28
CA ILE A 56 -0.93 0.85 -10.17
C ILE A 56 -1.19 0.12 -8.85
N ILE A 57 -0.10 -0.28 -8.18
CA ILE A 57 -0.12 -0.83 -6.84
C ILE A 57 0.61 0.15 -5.90
N LEU A 58 -0.08 0.56 -4.84
CA LEU A 58 0.44 1.49 -3.84
C LEU A 58 0.62 0.75 -2.52
N ALA A 59 1.76 0.93 -1.86
CA ALA A 59 2.01 0.37 -0.54
C ALA A 59 2.66 1.41 0.38
N GLY A 60 2.26 1.45 1.64
CA GLY A 60 2.87 2.36 2.62
C GLY A 60 2.75 1.91 4.06
N HIS A 61 3.69 2.37 4.89
CA HIS A 61 3.73 2.10 6.33
C HIS A 61 3.63 3.40 7.14
N SER A 62 2.86 3.40 8.23
CA SER A 62 2.71 4.53 9.15
C SER A 62 2.25 5.80 8.39
N LEU A 63 2.97 6.93 8.50
CA LEU A 63 2.69 8.13 7.68
C LEU A 63 2.71 7.83 6.17
N GLY A 64 3.58 6.93 5.71
CA GLY A 64 3.61 6.51 4.32
C GLY A 64 2.34 5.80 3.87
N ALA A 65 1.62 5.13 4.78
CA ALA A 65 0.32 4.54 4.49
C ALA A 65 -0.75 5.63 4.27
N ASN A 66 -0.77 6.64 5.15
CA ASN A 66 -1.67 7.79 5.02
C ASN A 66 -1.42 8.55 3.70
N GLU A 67 -0.15 8.78 3.37
CA GLU A 67 0.23 9.47 2.13
C GLU A 67 -0.09 8.67 0.87
N GLN A 68 -0.05 7.34 0.91
CA GLN A 68 -0.49 6.53 -0.23
C GLN A 68 -2.01 6.61 -0.47
N ILE A 69 -2.82 6.78 0.58
CA ILE A 69 -4.25 7.10 0.41
C ILE A 69 -4.39 8.47 -0.29
N LYS A 70 -3.54 9.45 0.04
CA LYS A 70 -3.53 10.76 -0.64
C LYS A 70 -3.07 10.65 -2.10
N VAL A 71 -2.06 9.83 -2.42
CA VAL A 71 -1.69 9.51 -3.81
C VAL A 71 -2.91 8.96 -4.55
N ALA A 72 -3.58 7.94 -4.01
CA ALA A 72 -4.78 7.36 -4.61
C ALA A 72 -5.88 8.41 -4.86
N LYS A 73 -6.10 9.33 -3.91
CA LYS A 73 -7.06 10.45 -4.05
C LYS A 73 -6.67 11.41 -5.17
N ASN A 74 -5.39 11.70 -5.33
CA ASN A 74 -4.93 12.56 -6.41
C ASN A 74 -5.04 11.87 -7.77
N LEU A 75 -4.76 10.58 -7.85
CA LEU A 75 -4.97 9.78 -9.06
C LEU A 75 -6.46 9.70 -9.44
N ALA A 76 -7.36 9.66 -8.46
CA ALA A 76 -8.80 9.68 -8.70
C ALA A 76 -9.26 10.94 -9.46
N LYS A 77 -8.65 12.10 -9.16
CA LYS A 77 -8.98 13.38 -9.82
C LYS A 77 -8.67 13.39 -11.32
N VAL A 78 -7.79 12.49 -11.77
CA VAL A 78 -7.38 12.36 -13.17
C VAL A 78 -7.75 10.99 -13.76
N ASN A 79 -8.72 10.29 -13.13
CA ASN A 79 -9.26 9.01 -13.58
C ASN A 79 -8.24 7.87 -13.74
N ILE A 80 -7.14 7.90 -12.98
CA ILE A 80 -6.17 6.78 -12.96
C ILE A 80 -6.63 5.75 -11.91
N PRO A 81 -6.87 4.49 -12.31
CA PRO A 81 -7.26 3.44 -11.38
C PRO A 81 -6.07 2.97 -10.55
N VAL A 82 -6.34 2.61 -9.30
CA VAL A 82 -5.40 1.92 -8.42
C VAL A 82 -5.94 0.51 -8.21
N GLU A 83 -5.14 -0.47 -8.62
CA GLU A 83 -5.53 -1.87 -8.55
C GLU A 83 -5.54 -2.35 -7.10
N LEU A 84 -4.45 -2.06 -6.38
CA LEU A 84 -4.26 -2.48 -5.01
C LEU A 84 -3.63 -1.35 -4.18
N LEU A 85 -4.23 -1.08 -3.03
CA LEU A 85 -3.66 -0.25 -1.98
C LEU A 85 -3.34 -1.11 -0.75
N ILE A 86 -2.08 -1.15 -0.35
CA ILE A 86 -1.61 -1.79 0.86
C ILE A 86 -1.28 -0.72 1.91
N THR A 87 -1.95 -0.76 3.05
CA THR A 87 -1.65 0.11 4.20
C THR A 87 -1.18 -0.72 5.37
N ILE A 88 0.00 -0.39 5.89
CA ILE A 88 0.56 -0.99 7.09
C ILE A 88 0.51 0.04 8.21
N ASP A 89 -0.24 -0.27 9.26
CA ASP A 89 -0.32 0.49 10.50
C ASP A 89 -0.57 2.01 10.30
N ALA A 90 -1.56 2.32 9.47
CA ALA A 90 -1.98 3.70 9.19
C ALA A 90 -2.55 4.36 10.46
N VAL A 91 -1.97 5.48 10.89
CA VAL A 91 -2.29 6.12 12.19
C VAL A 91 -3.38 7.19 12.10
N SER A 92 -3.65 7.70 10.90
CA SER A 92 -4.72 8.67 10.64
C SER A 92 -5.16 8.56 9.18
N PRO A 93 -5.73 7.42 8.78
CA PRO A 93 -6.08 7.17 7.39
C PRO A 93 -7.28 8.04 6.99
N LEU A 94 -7.18 8.62 5.79
CA LEU A 94 -8.35 9.18 5.11
C LEU A 94 -9.23 8.03 4.58
N GLU A 95 -10.48 8.33 4.22
CA GLU A 95 -11.28 7.38 3.44
C GLU A 95 -10.65 7.11 2.08
N VAL A 96 -10.66 5.83 1.69
CA VAL A 96 -10.09 5.34 0.43
C VAL A 96 -11.03 5.70 -0.73
N PRO A 97 -10.52 6.37 -1.78
CA PRO A 97 -11.33 6.78 -2.92
C PRO A 97 -11.76 5.61 -3.81
N SER A 98 -12.88 5.78 -4.51
CA SER A 98 -13.54 4.73 -5.30
C SER A 98 -12.80 4.30 -6.58
N ASN A 99 -11.66 4.92 -6.92
CA ASN A 99 -10.76 4.46 -7.98
C ASN A 99 -9.81 3.34 -7.51
N VAL A 100 -9.81 3.01 -6.21
CA VAL A 100 -9.06 1.89 -5.65
C VAL A 100 -9.93 0.64 -5.69
N ARG A 101 -9.51 -0.40 -6.40
CA ARG A 101 -10.30 -1.64 -6.54
C ARG A 101 -10.23 -2.50 -5.27
N HIS A 102 -9.01 -2.79 -4.80
CA HIS A 102 -8.78 -3.59 -3.61
C HIS A 102 -7.89 -2.87 -2.60
N VAL A 103 -8.20 -3.05 -1.32
CA VAL A 103 -7.40 -2.54 -0.21
C VAL A 103 -7.05 -3.67 0.74
N LEU A 104 -5.76 -3.79 1.02
CA LEU A 104 -5.24 -4.62 2.10
C LEU A 104 -4.75 -3.70 3.22
N ASN A 105 -5.51 -3.62 4.31
CA ASN A 105 -5.09 -2.87 5.49
C ASN A 105 -4.66 -3.82 6.60
N ILE A 106 -3.39 -3.77 6.96
CA ILE A 106 -2.79 -4.56 8.03
C ILE A 106 -2.47 -3.60 9.17
N TYR A 107 -3.09 -3.79 10.33
CA TYR A 107 -2.99 -2.84 11.44
C TYR A 107 -2.88 -3.55 12.79
N LYS A 108 -2.28 -2.85 13.74
CA LYS A 108 -2.19 -3.20 15.14
C LYS A 108 -2.68 -2.03 16.00
N PRO A 109 -3.81 -2.19 16.71
CA PRO A 109 -4.20 -1.23 17.73
C PRO A 109 -3.15 -1.11 18.84
N SER A 110 -2.98 0.09 19.35
CA SER A 110 -2.04 0.40 20.44
C SER A 110 -2.65 1.44 21.38
N PHE A 111 -2.23 1.44 22.64
CA PHE A 111 -2.62 2.48 23.60
C PHE A 111 -1.94 3.82 23.32
N VAL A 112 -0.87 3.85 22.53
CA VAL A 112 -0.20 5.09 22.11
C VAL A 112 -0.79 5.51 20.76
N PRO A 113 -1.63 6.57 20.69
CA PRO A 113 -2.41 6.88 19.49
C PRO A 113 -1.57 7.09 18.23
N MET A 114 -0.43 7.77 18.36
CA MET A 114 0.49 8.02 17.23
C MET A 114 1.18 6.76 16.69
N PHE A 115 1.06 5.63 17.38
CA PHE A 115 1.59 4.31 16.99
C PHE A 115 0.50 3.24 17.00
N SER A 116 -0.77 3.64 16.87
CA SER A 116 -1.90 2.74 16.77
C SER A 116 -2.36 2.71 15.32
N GLY A 117 -2.20 1.58 14.66
CA GLY A 117 -2.82 1.37 13.36
C GLY A 117 -4.34 1.37 13.46
N LEU A 118 -4.98 1.94 12.46
CA LEU A 118 -6.43 2.09 12.37
C LEU A 118 -6.99 1.32 11.19
N ARG A 119 -8.28 0.99 11.30
CA ARG A 119 -9.06 0.46 10.16
C ARG A 119 -9.21 1.54 9.10
N VAL A 120 -9.15 1.13 7.84
CA VAL A 120 -9.48 2.00 6.71
C VAL A 120 -10.92 1.76 6.26
N LYS A 121 -11.53 2.79 5.66
CA LYS A 121 -12.90 2.79 5.14
C LYS A 121 -12.92 3.26 3.69
N ALA A 122 -13.87 2.77 2.91
CA ALA A 122 -14.06 3.16 1.52
C ALA A 122 -15.09 4.29 1.44
N VAL A 123 -14.90 5.21 0.50
CA VAL A 123 -15.92 6.20 0.13
C VAL A 123 -17.13 5.50 -0.51
N ASP A 124 -16.91 4.54 -1.42
CA ASP A 124 -17.97 3.70 -2.01
C ASP A 124 -17.61 2.21 -1.89
N PRO A 125 -18.17 1.48 -0.92
CA PRO A 125 -17.94 0.05 -0.73
C PRO A 125 -18.36 -0.85 -1.91
N ARG A 126 -19.18 -0.35 -2.85
CA ARG A 126 -19.56 -1.11 -4.05
C ARG A 126 -18.44 -1.11 -5.10
N ARG A 127 -17.51 -0.16 -5.02
CA ARG A 127 -16.39 0.00 -5.96
C ARG A 127 -15.04 -0.39 -5.35
N THR A 128 -14.93 -0.35 -4.03
CA THR A 128 -13.69 -0.62 -3.30
C THR A 128 -13.90 -1.72 -2.27
N THR A 129 -13.23 -2.86 -2.46
CA THR A 129 -13.23 -3.95 -1.48
C THR A 129 -12.11 -3.75 -0.48
N ILE A 130 -12.40 -3.78 0.82
CA ILE A 130 -11.41 -3.59 1.89
C ILE A 130 -11.27 -4.84 2.76
N GLU A 131 -10.05 -5.35 2.85
CA GLU A 131 -9.63 -6.37 3.81
C GLU A 131 -8.90 -5.69 4.99
N ASN A 132 -9.58 -5.57 6.13
CA ASN A 132 -9.01 -5.01 7.37
C ASN A 132 -8.51 -6.13 8.28
N ILE A 133 -7.20 -6.36 8.32
CA ILE A 133 -6.53 -7.41 9.09
C ILE A 133 -5.92 -6.80 10.36
N ASN A 134 -6.47 -7.19 11.52
CA ASN A 134 -5.84 -6.90 12.80
C ASN A 134 -4.82 -8.01 13.12
N VAL A 135 -3.54 -7.68 13.19
CA VAL A 135 -2.47 -8.65 13.44
C VAL A 135 -2.50 -9.24 14.85
N ASP A 136 -3.17 -8.61 15.82
CA ASP A 136 -3.36 -9.19 17.16
C ASP A 136 -4.23 -10.46 17.12
N ARG A 137 -4.93 -10.71 16.01
CA ARG A 137 -5.69 -11.95 15.80
C ARG A 137 -4.80 -13.11 15.34
N PHE A 138 -3.54 -12.85 14.98
CA PHE A 138 -2.61 -13.90 14.60
C PHE A 138 -1.95 -14.47 15.85
N LYS A 139 -2.09 -15.79 16.05
CA LYS A 139 -1.59 -16.48 17.25
C LYS A 139 -0.06 -16.41 17.45
N ARG A 140 0.70 -16.06 16.41
CA ARG A 140 2.18 -16.10 16.40
C ARG A 140 2.85 -14.78 15.99
N VAL A 141 2.08 -13.71 15.78
CA VAL A 141 2.65 -12.43 15.31
C VAL A 141 2.81 -11.48 16.49
N ALA A 142 4.03 -11.41 17.02
CA ALA A 142 4.43 -10.41 18.01
C ALA A 142 5.13 -9.24 17.30
N VAL A 143 4.37 -8.20 17.00
CA VAL A 143 4.87 -7.00 16.32
C VAL A 143 4.40 -5.72 17.02
N ASN A 144 5.08 -4.62 16.75
CA ASN A 144 4.64 -3.28 17.12
C ASN A 144 4.65 -2.38 15.87
N HIS A 145 4.26 -1.11 16.03
CA HIS A 145 4.24 -0.11 14.96
C HIS A 145 5.55 -0.03 14.17
N PHE A 146 6.71 -0.29 14.80
CA PHE A 146 8.01 -0.19 14.15
C PHE A 146 8.51 -1.51 13.57
N THR A 147 7.87 -2.65 13.85
CA THR A 147 8.34 -3.98 13.39
C THR A 147 7.34 -4.72 12.52
N ILE A 148 6.07 -4.31 12.54
CA ILE A 148 4.98 -4.92 11.77
C ILE A 148 5.29 -5.02 10.28
N ASP A 149 5.90 -3.99 9.70
CA ASP A 149 6.24 -3.97 8.28
C ASP A 149 7.36 -4.95 7.90
N LYS A 150 8.13 -5.46 8.85
CA LYS A 150 9.26 -6.39 8.61
C LYS A 150 8.92 -7.84 8.88
N ASN A 151 7.78 -8.09 9.54
CA ASN A 151 7.36 -9.43 9.89
C ASN A 151 7.14 -10.28 8.64
N GLU A 152 7.59 -11.53 8.68
CA GLU A 152 7.58 -12.45 7.54
C GLU A 152 6.16 -12.72 7.03
N GLU A 153 5.21 -13.02 7.93
CA GLU A 153 3.82 -13.28 7.54
C GLU A 153 3.17 -12.03 6.90
N VAL A 154 3.50 -10.83 7.41
CA VAL A 154 3.03 -9.56 6.83
C VAL A 154 3.67 -9.32 5.45
N GLN A 155 4.95 -9.60 5.29
CA GLN A 155 5.67 -9.48 4.01
C GLN A 155 5.10 -10.43 2.95
N ASP A 156 4.88 -11.69 3.31
CA ASP A 156 4.30 -12.68 2.42
C ASP A 156 2.90 -12.29 1.98
N LEU A 157 2.09 -11.77 2.90
CA LEU A 157 0.76 -11.27 2.57
C LEU A 157 0.81 -10.10 1.58
N MET A 158 1.71 -9.13 1.79
CA MET A 158 1.90 -8.00 0.86
C MET A 158 2.36 -8.47 -0.53
N VAL A 159 3.33 -9.38 -0.59
CA VAL A 159 3.83 -9.96 -1.84
C VAL A 159 2.72 -10.71 -2.56
N ASN A 160 2.05 -11.64 -1.88
CA ASN A 160 1.00 -12.48 -2.47
C ASN A 160 -0.16 -11.64 -3.01
N ARG A 161 -0.59 -10.61 -2.27
CA ARG A 161 -1.64 -9.69 -2.74
C ARG A 161 -1.17 -8.87 -3.94
N SER A 162 0.08 -8.43 -3.97
CA SER A 162 0.66 -7.72 -5.12
C SER A 162 0.71 -8.60 -6.37
N LEU A 163 1.13 -9.86 -6.25
CA LEU A 163 1.16 -10.82 -7.36
C LEU A 163 -0.23 -11.13 -7.89
N ALA A 164 -1.20 -11.33 -7.00
CA ALA A 164 -2.60 -11.57 -7.37
C ALA A 164 -3.19 -10.37 -8.13
N ALA A 165 -2.92 -9.14 -7.66
CA ALA A 165 -3.33 -7.91 -8.33
C ALA A 165 -2.79 -7.82 -9.76
N ILE A 166 -1.50 -8.09 -9.96
CA ILE A 166 -0.86 -8.08 -11.29
C ILE A 166 -1.51 -9.11 -12.22
N SER A 167 -1.62 -10.36 -11.76
CA SER A 167 -2.19 -11.44 -12.58
C SER A 167 -3.66 -11.19 -12.95
N ASN A 168 -4.46 -10.63 -12.04
CA ASN A 168 -5.86 -10.33 -12.30
C ASN A 168 -6.02 -9.18 -13.31
N SER A 169 -5.15 -8.18 -13.29
CA SER A 169 -5.16 -7.11 -14.27
C SER A 169 -4.79 -7.63 -15.67
N GLU A 170 -3.78 -8.50 -15.80
CA GLU A 170 -3.41 -9.10 -17.09
C GLU A 170 -4.56 -9.87 -17.74
N LYS A 171 -5.31 -10.66 -16.96
CA LYS A 171 -6.51 -11.38 -17.45
C LYS A 171 -7.61 -10.44 -17.95
N GLN A 172 -7.70 -9.24 -17.39
CA GLN A 172 -8.72 -8.26 -17.79
C GLN A 172 -8.40 -7.61 -19.15
N TYR A 173 -7.14 -7.58 -19.58
CA TYR A 173 -6.72 -7.05 -20.89
C TYR A 173 -6.74 -8.09 -22.02
N LEU A 174 -7.01 -9.37 -21.70
CA LEU A 174 -7.09 -10.48 -22.65
C LEU A 174 -8.54 -10.87 -23.03
N ASN A 175 -9.54 -10.23 -22.40
CA ASN A 175 -10.97 -10.40 -22.69
C ASN A 175 -11.56 -9.09 -23.21
#